data_AF-A0A9J7IE54-F1
#
_entry.id   AF-A0A9J7IE54-F1
#
_cell.length_a   1.000
_cell.length_b   1.000
_cell.length_c   1.000
_cell.angle_alpha   90.00
_cell.angle_beta   90.00
_cell.angle_gamma   90.00
#
_symmetry.space_group_name_H-M   'P 1'
#
loop_
_entity.id
_entity.type
_entity.pdbx_description
1 polymer ?
#
loop_
_entity_poly.entity_id
_entity_poly.type
_entity_poly.pdbx_seq_one_letter_code
_entity_poly.pdbx_strand_id
1 'polypeptide(L)'
;MPCRLLLLLMVIKFLGPGETAKRRFNFLIHNVTCLKFGDLVRKLECNFQKLETNRYSLNMSGFLQRQLSKDAEFLGMIHIKPAKRMTPIKFAEVRLKICETLTMPALPIPIAKTIFNEIMTKSNAPFSCPIKGTAKRHFNFLIHNVTCLKFGALVRTFECNFRKLQTNRYYVNISVVLERQLSKDAEFLGVIHIKPAKRITPLKFAEVRLKICETLTMQALPIPIAKTIFNEIMTKSNFPFTCPIKGNVSYKITDLELSSEMFPSYTIIVDFNFTLNFYDLQKKFISVAVQGATVPIKF
;
A
#
# COMPACT_ATOMS: atom_id res chain seq x y z
N MET A 1 -0.31 5.38 -18.77
CA MET A 1 -0.27 5.78 -17.34
C MET A 1 1.16 5.67 -16.84
N PRO A 2 1.67 6.67 -16.08
CA PRO A 2 3.02 6.61 -15.56
C PRO A 2 3.13 5.50 -14.50
N CYS A 3 3.87 4.43 -14.80
CA CYS A 3 4.38 3.53 -13.77
C CYS A 3 5.41 4.33 -12.96
N ARG A 4 4.96 5.08 -11.94
CA ARG A 4 5.83 5.66 -10.92
C ARG A 4 6.39 4.48 -10.13
N LEU A 5 7.45 3.88 -10.64
CA LEU A 5 8.31 3.01 -9.87
C LEU A 5 8.94 3.93 -8.83
N LEU A 6 8.28 4.12 -7.68
CA LEU A 6 8.87 4.75 -6.51
C LEU A 6 9.91 3.74 -6.01
N LEU A 7 11.04 3.67 -6.72
CA LEU A 7 12.15 2.82 -6.36
C LEU A 7 12.88 3.57 -5.26
N LEU A 8 13.31 2.90 -4.20
CA LEU A 8 14.26 3.41 -3.22
C LEU A 8 13.85 4.65 -2.39
N LEU A 9 13.36 4.37 -1.18
CA LEU A 9 13.81 5.08 0.01
C LEU A 9 14.95 4.24 0.61
N MET A 10 16.19 4.49 0.19
CA MET A 10 17.31 4.09 1.03
C MET A 10 17.40 5.13 2.15
N VAL A 11 16.81 4.83 3.30
CA VAL A 11 17.27 5.46 4.53
C VAL A 11 18.65 4.88 4.78
N ILE A 12 19.69 5.70 4.61
CA ILE A 12 21.06 5.35 5.00
C ILE A 12 21.07 5.27 6.54
N LYS A 13 20.50 4.19 7.10
CA LYS A 13 20.77 3.73 8.46
C LYS A 13 22.09 2.97 8.55
N PHE A 14 22.76 2.77 7.40
CA PHE A 14 23.99 2.00 7.21
C PHE A 14 25.13 2.40 8.16
N LEU A 15 25.11 3.61 8.70
CA LEU A 15 26.16 4.15 9.59
C LEU A 15 25.58 4.86 10.82
N GLY A 16 24.26 4.80 11.02
CA GLY A 16 23.63 5.30 12.24
C GLY A 16 23.97 4.38 13.41
N PRO A 17 24.10 4.91 14.63
CA PRO A 17 24.45 4.10 15.80
C PRO A 17 23.42 2.98 15.98
N GLY A 18 23.83 1.73 15.81
CA GLY A 18 23.18 0.64 16.52
C GLY A 18 23.35 0.91 18.00
N GLU A 19 22.36 0.57 18.83
CA GLU A 19 22.37 0.84 20.28
C GLU A 19 23.62 0.30 21.00
N THR A 20 24.41 -0.56 20.35
CA THR A 20 25.63 -1.18 20.86
C THR A 20 26.95 -0.56 20.37
N ALA A 21 26.95 0.41 19.46
CA ALA A 21 28.18 0.98 18.89
C ALA A 21 28.79 2.09 19.77
N LYS A 22 29.96 1.82 20.36
CA LYS A 22 30.65 2.70 21.34
C LYS A 22 31.20 4.03 20.77
N ARG A 23 31.17 4.25 19.45
CA ARG A 23 31.63 5.49 18.80
C ARG A 23 30.55 6.08 17.91
N ARG A 24 30.20 7.34 18.17
CA ARG A 24 29.27 8.13 17.36
C ARG A 24 30.05 8.76 16.21
N PHE A 25 29.71 8.40 14.97
CA PHE A 25 30.23 9.07 13.78
C PHE A 25 29.13 9.97 13.20
N ASN A 26 29.48 11.21 12.88
CA ASN A 26 28.62 12.07 12.07
C ASN A 26 28.98 11.85 10.61
N PHE A 27 28.00 11.53 9.78
CA PHE A 27 28.19 11.40 8.34
C PHE A 27 27.50 12.56 7.62
N LEU A 28 28.27 13.22 6.75
CA LEU A 28 27.80 14.30 5.89
C LEU A 28 27.77 13.81 4.44
N ILE A 29 26.58 13.78 3.85
CA ILE A 29 26.40 13.45 2.43
C ILE A 29 26.23 14.76 1.68
N HIS A 30 27.18 15.09 0.83
CA HIS A 30 27.20 16.36 0.10
C HIS A 30 26.25 16.38 -1.10
N ASN A 31 26.24 15.30 -1.88
CA ASN A 31 25.38 15.16 -3.04
C ASN A 31 24.99 13.69 -3.27
N VAL A 32 23.85 13.51 -3.92
CA VAL A 32 23.44 12.23 -4.48
C VAL A 32 23.06 12.49 -5.92
N THR A 33 23.70 11.77 -6.84
CA THR A 33 23.42 11.84 -8.27
C THR A 33 22.89 10.49 -8.73
N CYS A 34 21.82 10.52 -9.52
CA CYS A 34 21.26 9.30 -10.11
C CYS A 34 21.50 9.33 -11.60
N LEU A 35 22.33 8.39 -12.04
CA LEU A 35 22.71 8.24 -13.44
C LEU A 35 21.95 7.05 -14.01
N LYS A 36 21.33 7.27 -15.17
CA LYS A 36 20.72 6.22 -15.97
C LYS A 36 21.82 5.56 -16.81
N PHE A 37 21.91 4.23 -16.74
CA PHE A 37 22.79 3.45 -17.60
C PHE A 37 21.96 2.50 -18.48
N GLY A 38 22.18 2.57 -19.79
CA GLY A 38 21.50 1.75 -20.80
C GLY A 38 20.02 2.08 -21.03
N ASP A 39 19.40 1.32 -21.92
CA ASP A 39 18.04 1.56 -22.42
C ASP A 39 16.95 0.87 -21.60
N LEU A 40 17.31 0.23 -20.49
CA LEU A 40 16.35 -0.48 -19.63
C LEU A 40 15.45 0.50 -18.86
N VAL A 41 16.00 1.62 -18.41
CA VAL A 41 15.30 2.62 -17.61
C VAL A 41 15.05 3.83 -18.50
N ARG A 42 13.83 4.09 -18.94
CA ARG A 42 13.49 5.23 -19.79
C ARG A 42 13.85 6.56 -19.13
N LYS A 43 13.46 6.72 -17.86
CA LYS A 43 13.66 7.93 -17.05
C LYS A 43 13.96 7.50 -15.61
N LEU A 44 14.96 8.13 -14.99
CA LEU A 44 15.31 7.95 -13.59
C LEU A 44 15.48 9.34 -12.99
N GLU A 45 14.70 9.66 -11.95
CA GLU A 45 14.79 10.89 -11.20
C GLU A 45 15.04 10.55 -9.75
N CYS A 46 15.86 11.35 -9.08
CA CYS A 46 15.99 11.23 -7.64
C CYS A 46 16.09 12.58 -6.96
N ASN A 47 15.47 12.66 -5.80
CA ASN A 47 15.50 13.83 -4.94
C ASN A 47 16.10 13.42 -3.60
N PHE A 48 17.19 14.08 -3.22
CA PHE A 48 17.89 13.84 -1.98
C PHE A 48 17.76 15.05 -1.07
N GLN A 49 17.32 14.82 0.17
CA GLN A 49 17.11 15.86 1.16
C GLN A 49 17.71 15.45 2.50
N LYS A 50 18.54 16.31 3.09
CA LYS A 50 18.94 16.19 4.49
C LYS A 50 17.75 16.58 5.37
N LEU A 51 17.33 15.67 6.24
CA LEU A 51 16.24 15.92 7.18
C LEU A 51 16.80 16.49 8.49
N GLU A 52 17.79 15.80 9.08
CA GLU A 52 18.43 16.14 10.35
C GLU A 52 19.91 15.68 10.34
N THR A 53 20.66 15.94 11.41
CA THR A 53 22.00 15.35 11.59
C THR A 53 21.90 13.83 11.53
N ASN A 54 22.64 13.20 10.61
CA ASN A 54 22.61 11.75 10.36
C ASN A 54 21.26 11.20 9.85
N ARG A 55 20.30 12.04 9.43
CA ARG A 55 19.02 11.61 8.84
C ARG A 55 18.84 12.21 7.45
N TYR A 56 18.67 11.34 6.46
CA TYR A 56 18.55 11.72 5.06
C TYR A 56 17.36 11.01 4.42
N SER A 57 16.71 11.70 3.48
CA SER A 57 15.67 11.16 2.62
C SER A 57 16.21 11.07 1.19
N LEU A 58 16.01 9.92 0.56
CA LEU A 58 16.23 9.74 -0.87
C LEU A 58 14.91 9.27 -1.45
N ASN A 59 14.33 10.05 -2.36
CA ASN A 59 13.14 9.67 -3.12
C ASN A 59 13.58 9.40 -4.55
N MET A 60 13.55 8.15 -4.99
CA MET A 60 13.85 7.77 -6.36
C MET A 60 12.55 7.44 -7.11
N SER A 61 12.48 7.84 -8.38
CA SER A 61 11.38 7.48 -9.27
C SER A 61 11.91 7.08 -10.64
N GLY A 62 11.38 6.01 -11.20
CA GLY A 62 11.88 5.46 -12.45
C GLY A 62 10.79 4.93 -13.37
N PHE A 63 11.11 4.84 -14.65
CA PHE A 63 10.29 4.19 -15.67
C PHE A 63 11.11 3.12 -16.35
N LEU A 64 10.66 1.87 -16.32
CA LEU A 64 11.27 0.82 -17.13
C LEU A 64 10.75 0.92 -18.58
N GLN A 65 11.65 0.89 -19.55
CA GLN A 65 11.34 0.91 -20.97
C GLN A 65 10.88 -0.47 -21.47
N ARG A 66 11.39 -1.53 -20.83
CA ARG A 66 11.06 -2.92 -21.15
C ARG A 66 10.95 -3.76 -19.88
N GLN A 67 10.40 -4.96 -20.03
CA GLN A 67 10.31 -5.95 -18.97
C GLN A 67 11.70 -6.29 -18.42
N LEU A 68 11.81 -6.39 -17.10
CA LEU A 68 13.03 -6.82 -16.45
C LEU A 68 13.21 -8.35 -16.63
N SER A 69 14.38 -8.79 -17.08
CA SER A 69 14.68 -10.22 -17.21
C SER A 69 14.60 -10.92 -15.85
N LYS A 70 14.33 -12.24 -15.84
CA LYS A 70 14.41 -13.06 -14.62
C LYS A 70 15.82 -13.03 -14.02
N ASP A 71 16.82 -12.91 -14.87
CA ASP A 71 18.24 -12.87 -14.52
C ASP A 71 18.74 -11.44 -14.26
N ALA A 72 17.83 -10.47 -14.10
CA ALA A 72 18.24 -9.11 -13.84
C ALA A 72 18.90 -8.99 -12.46
N GLU A 73 20.12 -8.43 -12.45
CA GLU A 73 20.90 -8.19 -11.25
C GLU A 73 20.90 -6.71 -10.88
N PHE A 74 20.74 -6.44 -9.59
CA PHE A 74 21.02 -5.17 -8.97
C PHE A 74 22.45 -5.22 -8.41
N LEU A 75 23.30 -4.31 -8.89
CA LEU A 75 24.64 -4.09 -8.38
C LEU A 75 24.70 -2.74 -7.64
N GLY A 76 24.88 -2.79 -6.33
CA GLY A 76 25.14 -1.63 -5.49
C GLY A 76 26.60 -1.60 -5.04
N MET A 77 27.31 -0.49 -5.29
CA MET A 77 28.68 -0.27 -4.81
C MET A 77 28.73 0.90 -3.84
N ILE A 78 29.33 0.69 -2.67
CA ILE A 78 29.57 1.73 -1.67
C ILE A 78 31.07 2.03 -1.66
N HIS A 79 31.42 3.25 -2.03
CA HIS A 79 32.78 3.77 -1.94
C HIS A 79 32.88 4.81 -0.83
N ILE A 80 33.92 4.73 -0.01
CA ILE A 80 34.22 5.71 1.03
C ILE A 80 35.51 6.42 0.64
N LYS A 81 35.49 7.74 0.54
CA LYS A 81 36.71 8.55 0.34
C LYS A 81 37.15 9.15 1.68
N PRO A 82 38.23 8.65 2.31
CA PRO A 82 38.75 9.22 3.54
C PRO A 82 39.27 10.64 3.29
N ALA A 83 39.11 11.56 4.27
CA ALA A 83 39.57 12.94 4.13
C ALA A 83 41.07 13.07 3.76
N LYS A 84 41.90 12.12 4.22
CA LYS A 84 43.36 12.11 4.00
C LYS A 84 43.82 11.28 2.80
N ARG A 85 42.93 10.57 2.09
CA ARG A 85 43.30 9.74 0.92
C ARG A 85 42.61 10.26 -0.33
N MET A 86 43.37 10.42 -1.42
CA MET A 86 42.81 10.84 -2.70
C MET A 86 41.95 9.75 -3.35
N THR A 87 42.27 8.48 -3.14
CA THR A 87 41.58 7.35 -3.76
C THR A 87 40.42 6.86 -2.91
N PRO A 88 39.20 6.74 -3.48
CA PRO A 88 38.08 6.11 -2.79
C PRO A 88 38.37 4.63 -2.49
N ILE A 89 37.96 4.16 -1.32
CA ILE A 89 38.06 2.76 -0.89
C ILE A 89 36.71 2.10 -1.11
N LYS A 90 36.69 0.96 -1.81
CA LYS A 90 35.49 0.14 -1.96
C LYS A 90 35.15 -0.50 -0.62
N PHE A 91 34.05 -0.05 -0.02
CA PHE A 91 33.60 -0.48 1.29
C PHE A 91 32.69 -1.70 1.21
N ALA A 92 31.75 -1.68 0.27
CA ALA A 92 30.84 -2.80 0.05
C ALA A 92 30.46 -2.91 -1.42
N GLU A 93 30.27 -4.16 -1.87
CA GLU A 93 29.62 -4.49 -3.13
C GLU A 93 28.47 -5.44 -2.83
N VAL A 94 27.28 -5.07 -3.28
CA VAL A 94 26.05 -5.85 -3.09
C VAL A 94 25.55 -6.23 -4.48
N ARG A 95 25.59 -7.52 -4.79
CA ARG A 95 24.96 -8.10 -5.99
C ARG A 95 23.73 -8.87 -5.57
N LEU A 96 22.58 -8.49 -6.13
CA LEU A 96 21.30 -9.12 -5.85
C LEU A 96 20.61 -9.45 -7.16
N LYS A 97 20.31 -10.73 -7.38
CA LYS A 97 19.36 -11.11 -8.41
C LYS A 97 17.98 -10.62 -7.99
N ILE A 98 17.44 -9.66 -8.73
CA ILE A 98 16.23 -8.92 -8.33
C ILE A 98 15.09 -9.89 -8.11
N CYS A 99 14.88 -10.84 -9.03
CA CYS A 99 13.79 -11.79 -8.94
C CYS A 99 13.92 -12.80 -7.80
N GLU A 100 15.12 -13.33 -7.56
CA GLU A 100 15.36 -14.24 -6.42
C GLU A 100 15.11 -13.50 -5.09
N THR A 101 15.62 -12.25 -4.99
CA THR A 101 15.47 -11.38 -3.81
C THR A 101 14.00 -11.08 -3.51
N LEU A 102 13.17 -10.84 -4.53
CA LEU A 102 11.73 -10.60 -4.36
C LEU A 102 10.97 -11.81 -3.79
N THR A 103 11.47 -13.02 -4.04
CA THR A 103 10.84 -14.28 -3.59
C THR A 103 11.41 -14.84 -2.30
N MET A 104 12.56 -14.33 -1.85
CA MET A 104 13.23 -14.84 -0.66
C MET A 104 12.47 -14.44 0.62
N PRO A 105 12.14 -15.40 1.51
CA PRO A 105 11.44 -15.11 2.77
C PRO A 105 12.29 -14.29 3.75
N ALA A 106 13.62 -14.32 3.62
CA ALA A 106 14.54 -13.48 4.39
C ALA A 106 15.83 -13.23 3.60
N LEU A 107 16.28 -11.97 3.56
CA LEU A 107 17.61 -11.64 3.09
C LEU A 107 18.64 -11.97 4.19
N PRO A 108 19.79 -12.59 3.85
CA PRO A 108 20.80 -13.01 4.82
C PRO A 108 21.45 -11.84 5.55
N ILE A 109 21.42 -10.64 4.96
CA ILE A 109 22.00 -9.43 5.54
C ILE A 109 20.88 -8.62 6.21
N PRO A 110 20.89 -8.42 7.55
CA PRO A 110 19.83 -7.71 8.27
C PRO A 110 19.54 -6.29 7.75
N ILE A 111 20.59 -5.59 7.31
CA ILE A 111 20.47 -4.26 6.72
C ILE A 111 19.73 -4.33 5.37
N ALA A 112 20.07 -5.31 4.53
CA ALA A 112 19.39 -5.52 3.26
C ALA A 112 17.90 -5.86 3.47
N LYS A 113 17.57 -6.67 4.49
CA LYS A 113 16.18 -6.96 4.89
C LYS A 113 15.40 -5.70 5.25
N THR A 114 16.00 -4.81 6.03
CA THR A 114 15.35 -3.55 6.47
C THR A 114 15.08 -2.64 5.27
N ILE A 115 16.09 -2.44 4.41
CA ILE A 115 15.97 -1.63 3.19
C ILE A 115 14.91 -2.24 2.26
N PHE A 116 14.96 -3.55 2.07
CA PHE A 116 14.04 -4.25 1.19
C PHE A 116 12.59 -4.16 1.68
N ASN A 117 12.32 -4.36 2.97
CA ASN A 117 10.98 -4.19 3.55
C ASN A 117 10.47 -2.75 3.41
N GLU A 118 11.34 -1.75 3.57
CA GLU A 118 10.99 -0.36 3.35
C GLU A 118 10.67 -0.06 1.88
N ILE A 119 11.43 -0.64 0.95
CA ILE A 119 11.11 -0.60 -0.48
C ILE A 119 9.77 -1.27 -0.75
N MET A 120 9.51 -2.46 -0.22
CA MET A 120 8.27 -3.20 -0.43
C MET A 120 7.03 -2.44 0.06
N THR A 121 7.16 -1.74 1.18
CA THR A 121 6.05 -1.00 1.81
C THR A 121 5.79 0.36 1.17
N LYS A 122 6.83 1.02 0.62
CA LYS A 122 6.72 2.36 0.03
C LYS A 122 6.66 2.37 -1.49
N SER A 123 7.06 1.29 -2.15
CA SER A 123 7.08 1.20 -3.61
C SER A 123 5.75 0.69 -4.17
N ASN A 124 5.37 1.24 -5.33
CA ASN A 124 4.27 0.70 -6.16
C ASN A 124 4.77 -0.30 -7.21
N ALA A 125 6.00 -0.81 -7.07
CA ALA A 125 6.57 -1.75 -8.01
C ALA A 125 5.81 -3.09 -8.00
N PRO A 126 5.50 -3.69 -9.16
CA PRO A 126 4.98 -5.04 -9.18
C PRO A 126 6.07 -6.01 -8.76
N PHE A 127 5.87 -6.70 -7.62
CA PHE A 127 6.83 -7.65 -7.06
C PHE A 127 6.73 -9.07 -7.66
N SER A 128 5.95 -9.24 -8.73
CA SER A 128 5.91 -10.47 -9.49
C SER A 128 7.04 -10.49 -10.52
N CYS A 129 7.88 -11.53 -10.49
CA CYS A 129 8.90 -11.72 -11.52
C CYS A 129 8.43 -12.65 -12.64
N PRO A 130 8.74 -12.31 -13.92
CA PRO A 130 9.49 -11.14 -14.37
C PRO A 130 8.70 -9.82 -14.23
N ILE A 131 9.40 -8.71 -13.91
CA ILE A 131 8.79 -7.39 -13.71
C ILE A 131 8.33 -6.85 -15.08
N LYS A 132 7.07 -7.12 -15.42
CA LYS A 132 6.41 -6.62 -16.63
C LYS A 132 6.00 -5.17 -16.41
N GLY A 133 6.43 -4.25 -17.29
CA GLY A 133 5.90 -2.89 -17.34
C GLY A 133 4.38 -2.93 -17.53
N THR A 134 3.64 -2.11 -16.77
CA THR A 134 2.15 -2.05 -16.71
C THR A 134 1.48 -3.33 -17.20
N ALA A 135 1.64 -4.43 -16.46
CA ALA A 135 1.03 -5.70 -16.81
C ALA A 135 -0.48 -5.47 -17.01
N LYS A 136 -1.00 -5.83 -18.19
CA LYS A 136 -2.45 -5.86 -18.42
C LYS A 136 -3.05 -6.70 -17.29
N ARG A 137 -4.11 -6.21 -16.65
CA ARG A 137 -4.79 -6.98 -15.59
C ARG A 137 -5.31 -8.26 -16.25
N HIS A 138 -4.87 -9.41 -15.75
CA HIS A 138 -5.21 -10.73 -16.29
C HIS A 138 -6.37 -11.40 -15.52
N PHE A 139 -7.14 -10.63 -14.76
CA PHE A 139 -8.25 -11.14 -13.97
C PHE A 139 -9.52 -10.31 -14.14
N ASN A 140 -10.67 -10.97 -14.01
CA ASN A 140 -11.94 -10.34 -13.74
C ASN A 140 -12.17 -10.26 -12.23
N PHE A 141 -12.65 -9.12 -11.77
CA PHE A 141 -13.08 -8.85 -10.41
C PHE A 141 -14.59 -9.14 -10.28
N LEU A 142 -14.91 -10.17 -9.51
CA LEU A 142 -16.26 -10.65 -9.26
C LEU A 142 -16.68 -10.37 -7.82
N ILE A 143 -17.83 -9.73 -7.63
CA ILE A 143 -18.50 -9.65 -6.34
C ILE A 143 -19.71 -10.57 -6.40
N HIS A 144 -19.75 -11.54 -5.49
CA HIS A 144 -20.82 -12.53 -5.38
C HIS A 144 -21.92 -12.05 -4.45
N ASN A 145 -21.54 -11.46 -3.31
CA ASN A 145 -22.49 -11.05 -2.30
C ASN A 145 -22.00 -9.83 -1.54
N VAL A 146 -22.93 -8.96 -1.15
CA VAL A 146 -22.70 -7.83 -0.24
C VAL A 146 -23.76 -7.89 0.85
N THR A 147 -23.32 -8.11 2.08
CA THR A 147 -24.18 -8.15 3.26
C THR A 147 -23.94 -6.90 4.09
N CYS A 148 -25.03 -6.19 4.41
CA CYS A 148 -25.00 -4.97 5.19
C CYS A 148 -25.87 -5.15 6.43
N LEU A 149 -25.26 -5.04 7.62
CA LEU A 149 -25.91 -5.29 8.90
C LEU A 149 -25.79 -4.07 9.81
N LYS A 150 -26.91 -3.74 10.45
CA LYS A 150 -27.01 -2.72 11.51
C LYS A 150 -27.06 -3.42 12.87
N PHE A 151 -26.41 -2.82 13.87
CA PHE A 151 -26.41 -3.30 15.25
C PHE A 151 -26.70 -2.15 16.22
N GLY A 152 -27.48 -2.45 17.27
CA GLY A 152 -27.78 -1.50 18.35
C GLY A 152 -28.60 -0.28 17.94
N ALA A 153 -28.75 0.66 18.87
CA ALA A 153 -29.56 1.86 18.72
C ALA A 153 -28.79 3.09 18.21
N LEU A 154 -27.46 3.01 18.08
CA LEU A 154 -26.66 4.16 17.61
C LEU A 154 -27.00 4.56 16.17
N VAL A 155 -27.45 3.62 15.36
CA VAL A 155 -27.81 3.86 13.96
C VAL A 155 -29.32 3.83 13.87
N ARG A 156 -29.93 4.94 13.47
CA ARG A 156 -31.36 5.01 13.23
C ARG A 156 -31.74 4.27 11.96
N THR A 157 -31.10 4.63 10.85
CA THR A 157 -31.33 4.03 9.53
C THR A 157 -30.00 3.60 8.93
N PHE A 158 -29.96 2.41 8.33
CA PHE A 158 -28.82 1.93 7.56
C PHE A 158 -29.34 1.21 6.32
N GLU A 159 -29.12 1.80 5.16
CA GLU A 159 -29.51 1.27 3.86
C GLU A 159 -28.26 1.07 3.02
N CYS A 160 -28.23 -0.04 2.31
CA CYS A 160 -27.10 -0.47 1.50
C CYS A 160 -27.65 -1.14 0.25
N ASN A 161 -27.40 -0.52 -0.90
CA ASN A 161 -27.83 -1.02 -2.19
C ASN A 161 -26.60 -1.30 -3.05
N PHE A 162 -26.51 -2.52 -3.55
CA PHE A 162 -25.43 -3.00 -4.40
C PHE A 162 -25.98 -3.40 -5.76
N ARG A 163 -25.36 -2.91 -6.83
CA ARG A 163 -25.72 -3.27 -8.20
C ARG A 163 -24.50 -3.60 -9.04
N LYS A 164 -24.57 -4.67 -9.82
CA LYS A 164 -23.60 -4.98 -10.87
C LYS A 164 -23.97 -4.17 -12.11
N LEU A 165 -23.01 -3.41 -12.65
CA LEU A 165 -23.20 -2.66 -13.89
C LEU A 165 -22.75 -3.47 -15.09
N GLN A 166 -21.51 -3.94 -15.02
CA GLN A 166 -20.89 -4.76 -16.06
C GLN A 166 -19.82 -5.66 -15.43
N THR A 167 -19.20 -6.52 -16.23
CA THR A 167 -18.02 -7.27 -15.78
C THR A 167 -16.97 -6.29 -15.24
N ASN A 168 -16.47 -6.56 -14.03
CA ASN A 168 -15.47 -5.76 -13.32
C ASN A 168 -15.91 -4.37 -12.84
N ARG A 169 -17.20 -4.01 -12.88
CA ARG A 169 -17.71 -2.73 -12.35
C ARG A 169 -19.03 -2.90 -11.60
N TYR A 170 -19.07 -2.39 -10.38
CA TYR A 170 -20.20 -2.46 -9.47
C TYR A 170 -20.42 -1.10 -8.82
N TYR A 171 -21.66 -0.76 -8.51
CA TYR A 171 -21.98 0.43 -7.72
C TYR A 171 -22.53 0.03 -6.34
N VAL A 172 -22.12 0.81 -5.35
CA VAL A 172 -22.62 0.73 -3.98
C VAL A 172 -23.21 2.07 -3.59
N ASN A 173 -24.44 2.06 -3.09
CA ASN A 173 -25.07 3.20 -2.44
C ASN A 173 -25.25 2.87 -0.96
N ILE A 174 -24.81 3.76 -0.09
CA ILE A 174 -24.94 3.61 1.36
C ILE A 174 -25.62 4.84 1.91
N SER A 175 -26.63 4.67 2.77
CA SER A 175 -27.28 5.76 3.51
C SER A 175 -27.31 5.38 4.98
N VAL A 176 -26.81 6.27 5.83
CA VAL A 176 -26.77 6.07 7.29
C VAL A 176 -27.26 7.32 8.01
N VAL A 177 -28.15 7.12 8.97
CA VAL A 177 -28.58 8.15 9.92
C VAL A 177 -28.18 7.68 11.31
N LEU A 178 -27.34 8.44 11.99
CA LEU A 178 -26.96 8.16 13.37
C LEU A 178 -27.99 8.75 14.33
N GLU A 179 -28.32 8.04 15.40
CA GLU A 179 -29.26 8.50 16.45
C GLU A 179 -28.64 9.62 17.30
N ARG A 180 -27.32 9.56 17.51
CA ARG A 180 -26.55 10.52 18.29
C ARG A 180 -25.18 10.76 17.66
N GLN A 181 -24.46 11.76 18.17
CA GLN A 181 -23.10 12.06 17.75
C GLN A 181 -22.18 10.87 17.99
N LEU A 182 -21.31 10.59 17.02
CA LEU A 182 -20.32 9.52 17.13
C LEU A 182 -19.18 9.92 18.09
N SER A 183 -18.68 8.99 18.91
CA SER A 183 -17.54 9.27 19.79
C SER A 183 -16.27 9.60 18.99
N LYS A 184 -15.38 10.39 19.57
CA LYS A 184 -14.03 10.63 19.01
C LYS A 184 -13.20 9.35 18.94
N ASP A 185 -13.50 8.39 19.82
CA ASP A 185 -12.84 7.07 19.88
C ASP A 185 -13.54 6.00 19.04
N ALA A 186 -14.44 6.40 18.13
CA ALA A 186 -15.04 5.45 17.22
C ALA A 186 -14.01 4.93 16.21
N GLU A 187 -14.11 3.64 15.89
CA GLU A 187 -13.12 2.89 15.12
C GLU A 187 -13.79 2.09 14.01
N PHE A 188 -13.04 1.78 12.97
CA PHE A 188 -13.39 0.72 12.04
C PHE A 188 -12.31 -0.36 12.01
N LEU A 189 -12.75 -1.59 11.74
CA LEU A 189 -11.93 -2.79 11.58
C LEU A 189 -12.23 -3.41 10.23
N GLY A 190 -11.28 -3.33 9.31
CA GLY A 190 -11.30 -4.03 8.03
C GLY A 190 -10.51 -5.33 8.11
N VAL A 191 -11.12 -6.47 7.73
CA VAL A 191 -10.47 -7.78 7.68
C VAL A 191 -10.65 -8.37 6.28
N ILE A 192 -9.55 -8.79 5.66
CA ILE A 192 -9.55 -9.47 4.36
C ILE A 192 -9.09 -10.90 4.58
N HIS A 193 -9.95 -11.85 4.24
CA HIS A 193 -9.58 -13.25 4.08
C HIS A 193 -9.50 -13.60 2.60
N ILE A 194 -8.50 -14.38 2.22
CA ILE A 194 -8.35 -14.90 0.86
C ILE A 194 -8.28 -16.42 0.89
N LYS A 195 -8.83 -17.07 -0.12
CA LYS A 195 -8.74 -18.51 -0.34
C LYS A 195 -8.14 -18.75 -1.73
N PRO A 196 -6.84 -19.10 -1.80
CA PRO A 196 -6.23 -19.51 -3.06
C PRO A 196 -6.87 -20.79 -3.61
N ALA A 197 -6.97 -20.92 -4.94
CA ALA A 197 -7.62 -22.05 -5.61
C ALA A 197 -7.11 -23.44 -5.16
N LYS A 198 -5.82 -23.54 -4.77
CA LYS A 198 -5.19 -24.78 -4.33
C LYS A 198 -5.31 -25.06 -2.82
N ARG A 199 -5.89 -24.14 -2.04
CA ARG A 199 -6.01 -24.27 -0.58
C ARG A 199 -7.47 -24.44 -0.16
N ILE A 200 -7.70 -25.36 0.76
CA ILE A 200 -9.04 -25.62 1.32
C ILE A 200 -9.40 -24.51 2.32
N THR A 201 -8.44 -24.08 3.14
CA THR A 201 -8.67 -23.13 4.25
C THR A 201 -8.42 -21.68 3.81
N PRO A 202 -9.33 -20.74 4.14
CA PRO A 202 -9.08 -19.32 3.99
C PRO A 202 -7.93 -18.84 4.88
N LEU A 203 -7.11 -17.92 4.36
CA LEU A 203 -6.02 -17.23 5.07
C LEU A 203 -6.44 -15.79 5.37
N LYS A 204 -6.19 -15.32 6.59
CA LYS A 204 -6.30 -13.89 6.94
C LYS A 204 -5.17 -13.13 6.27
N PHE A 205 -5.49 -12.40 5.20
CA PHE A 205 -4.52 -11.68 4.39
C PHE A 205 -4.13 -10.34 5.01
N ALA A 206 -5.13 -9.59 5.48
CA ALA A 206 -4.91 -8.28 6.08
C ALA A 206 -5.94 -8.00 7.16
N GLU A 207 -5.52 -7.24 8.16
CA GLU A 207 -6.37 -6.67 9.19
C GLU A 207 -5.91 -5.24 9.45
N VAL A 208 -6.87 -4.31 9.41
CA VAL A 208 -6.62 -2.89 9.62
C VAL A 208 -7.63 -2.38 10.61
N ARG A 209 -7.13 -1.82 11.72
CA ARG A 209 -7.93 -1.16 12.74
C ARG A 209 -7.52 0.30 12.80
N LEU A 210 -8.47 1.20 12.61
CA LEU A 210 -8.21 2.64 12.55
C LEU A 210 -9.32 3.41 13.26
N LYS A 211 -8.95 4.51 13.92
CA LYS A 211 -9.90 5.47 14.48
C LYS A 211 -10.50 6.31 13.36
N ILE A 212 -11.82 6.44 13.36
CA ILE A 212 -12.58 7.14 12.30
C ILE A 212 -12.15 8.61 12.24
N CYS A 213 -12.12 9.30 13.38
CA CYS A 213 -11.79 10.72 13.42
C CYS A 213 -10.36 11.03 12.99
N GLU A 214 -9.39 10.19 13.38
CA GLU A 214 -8.00 10.33 12.93
C GLU A 214 -7.93 10.10 11.41
N THR A 215 -8.57 9.03 10.93
CA THR A 215 -8.58 8.66 9.51
C THR A 215 -9.16 9.74 8.61
N LEU A 216 -10.22 10.43 9.04
CA LEU A 216 -10.83 11.53 8.26
C LEU A 216 -9.86 12.69 8.01
N THR A 217 -8.88 12.89 8.90
CA THR A 217 -7.85 13.94 8.77
C THR A 217 -6.56 13.45 8.12
N MET A 218 -6.38 12.14 7.96
CA MET A 218 -5.18 11.57 7.36
C MET A 218 -5.19 11.72 5.84
N GLN A 219 -4.11 12.27 5.28
CA GLN A 219 -3.93 12.40 3.83
C GLN A 219 -3.54 11.08 3.13
N ALA A 220 -3.11 10.06 3.89
CA ALA A 220 -2.63 8.80 3.32
C ALA A 220 -2.92 7.61 4.26
N LEU A 221 -3.73 6.69 3.76
CA LEU A 221 -3.87 5.35 4.34
C LEU A 221 -2.67 4.46 3.95
N PRO A 222 -2.24 3.54 4.83
CA PRO A 222 -1.05 2.72 4.61
C PRO A 222 -1.22 1.68 3.50
N ILE A 223 -2.45 1.24 3.23
CA ILE A 223 -2.73 0.25 2.18
C ILE A 223 -3.20 0.97 0.91
N PRO A 224 -2.54 0.81 -0.25
CA PRO A 224 -2.88 1.52 -1.49
C PRO A 224 -4.34 1.33 -1.95
N ILE A 225 -4.87 0.11 -1.81
CA ILE A 225 -6.27 -0.20 -2.13
C ILE A 225 -7.20 0.56 -1.19
N ALA A 226 -6.92 0.55 0.11
CA ALA A 226 -7.72 1.28 1.10
C ALA A 226 -7.69 2.80 0.84
N LYS A 227 -6.53 3.35 0.45
CA LYS A 227 -6.41 4.76 0.05
C LYS A 227 -7.30 5.09 -1.15
N THR A 228 -7.29 4.26 -2.18
CA THR A 228 -8.09 4.47 -3.40
C THR A 228 -9.58 4.45 -3.08
N ILE A 229 -10.02 3.44 -2.30
CA ILE A 229 -11.42 3.32 -1.86
C ILE A 229 -11.83 4.50 -0.97
N PHE A 230 -10.99 4.88 -0.01
CA PHE A 230 -11.28 5.99 0.89
C PHE A 230 -11.42 7.32 0.15
N ASN A 231 -10.51 7.59 -0.80
CA ASN A 231 -10.61 8.78 -1.63
C ASN A 231 -11.91 8.80 -2.43
N GLU A 232 -12.29 7.68 -3.05
CA GLU A 232 -13.55 7.58 -3.79
C GLU A 232 -14.75 7.84 -2.85
N ILE A 233 -14.78 7.22 -1.67
CA ILE A 233 -15.82 7.45 -0.65
C ILE A 233 -15.91 8.93 -0.29
N MET A 234 -14.79 9.60 -0.01
CA MET A 234 -14.80 11.02 0.36
C MET A 234 -15.28 11.93 -0.78
N THR A 235 -15.03 11.56 -2.04
CA THR A 235 -15.54 12.32 -3.20
C THR A 235 -17.00 12.06 -3.52
N LYS A 236 -17.51 10.87 -3.18
CA LYS A 236 -18.87 10.40 -3.51
C LYS A 236 -19.83 10.47 -2.33
N SER A 237 -19.43 11.12 -1.24
CA SER A 237 -20.24 11.20 -0.03
C SER A 237 -20.33 12.61 0.53
N ASN A 238 -21.33 12.81 1.39
CA ASN A 238 -21.48 14.01 2.19
C ASN A 238 -20.93 13.83 3.61
N PHE A 239 -20.03 12.87 3.83
CA PHE A 239 -19.36 12.70 5.13
C PHE A 239 -18.45 13.91 5.42
N PRO A 240 -18.41 14.40 6.66
CA PRO A 240 -17.52 15.51 7.01
C PRO A 240 -16.06 15.03 7.02
N PHE A 241 -15.14 15.89 6.57
CA PHE A 241 -13.69 15.66 6.66
C PHE A 241 -13.13 15.89 8.07
N THR A 242 -13.97 16.37 8.99
CA THR A 242 -13.59 16.68 10.36
C THR A 242 -14.58 16.05 11.34
N CYS A 243 -14.08 15.69 12.51
CA CYS A 243 -14.93 15.31 13.62
C CYS A 243 -15.39 16.55 14.42
N PRO A 244 -16.58 16.51 15.05
CA PRO A 244 -17.41 15.31 15.26
C PRO A 244 -18.38 14.99 14.12
N ILE A 245 -18.67 13.69 13.93
CA ILE A 245 -19.76 13.22 13.07
C ILE A 245 -21.08 13.35 13.85
N LYS A 246 -21.91 14.31 13.45
CA LYS A 246 -23.16 14.66 14.14
C LYS A 246 -24.22 13.56 14.01
N GLY A 247 -25.03 13.38 15.05
CA GLY A 247 -26.26 12.60 14.99
C GLY A 247 -27.36 13.33 14.21
N ASN A 248 -28.44 12.61 13.87
CA ASN A 248 -29.61 13.13 13.17
C ASN A 248 -29.33 13.79 11.81
N VAL A 249 -28.20 13.44 11.19
CA VAL A 249 -27.84 13.83 9.82
C VAL A 249 -27.85 12.59 8.95
N SER A 250 -28.39 12.71 7.73
CA SER A 250 -28.35 11.65 6.73
C SER A 250 -27.04 11.72 5.96
N TYR A 251 -26.13 10.79 6.27
CA TYR A 251 -24.89 10.61 5.52
C TYR A 251 -25.12 9.60 4.40
N LYS A 252 -24.75 9.98 3.18
CA LYS A 252 -24.96 9.20 1.97
C LYS A 252 -23.66 9.06 1.20
N ILE A 253 -23.45 7.88 0.65
CA ILE A 253 -22.44 7.56 -0.34
C ILE A 253 -23.22 7.14 -1.59
N THR A 254 -23.06 7.87 -2.69
CA THR A 254 -23.83 7.67 -3.92
C THR A 254 -22.92 7.30 -5.09
N ASP A 255 -23.27 6.23 -5.78
CA ASP A 255 -22.56 5.67 -6.93
C ASP A 255 -21.07 5.43 -6.66
N LEU A 256 -20.77 4.83 -5.50
CA LEU A 256 -19.41 4.36 -5.20
C LEU A 256 -19.06 3.24 -6.19
N GLU A 257 -18.15 3.52 -7.11
CA GLU A 257 -17.71 2.55 -8.10
C GLU A 257 -16.68 1.60 -7.51
N LEU A 258 -17.00 0.31 -7.45
CA LEU A 258 -16.03 -0.75 -7.20
C LEU A 258 -15.64 -1.38 -8.53
N SER A 259 -14.38 -1.22 -8.93
CA SER A 259 -13.88 -1.76 -10.18
C SER A 259 -12.57 -2.52 -10.03
N SER A 260 -12.23 -3.32 -11.04
CA SER A 260 -10.90 -3.95 -11.12
C SER A 260 -9.75 -2.93 -11.12
N GLU A 261 -10.04 -1.65 -11.36
CA GLU A 261 -9.03 -0.60 -11.40
C GLU A 261 -8.46 -0.25 -10.03
N MET A 262 -9.24 -0.48 -8.97
CA MET A 262 -8.82 -0.29 -7.59
C MET A 262 -7.76 -1.30 -7.15
N PHE A 263 -7.65 -2.42 -7.88
CA PHE A 263 -6.73 -3.50 -7.57
C PHE A 263 -5.39 -3.32 -8.32
N PRO A 264 -4.27 -3.56 -7.64
CA PRO A 264 -2.97 -3.60 -8.29
C PRO A 264 -2.90 -4.67 -9.37
N SER A 265 -2.12 -4.44 -10.42
CA SER A 265 -1.94 -5.40 -11.53
C SER A 265 -1.35 -6.76 -11.09
N TYR A 266 -0.69 -6.80 -9.92
CA TYR A 266 -0.13 -8.02 -9.32
C TYR A 266 -1.12 -8.78 -8.43
N THR A 267 -2.41 -8.41 -8.44
CA THR A 267 -3.44 -9.12 -7.67
C THR A 267 -3.55 -10.57 -8.15
N ILE A 268 -3.47 -11.50 -7.20
CA ILE A 268 -3.55 -12.94 -7.46
C ILE A 268 -5.00 -13.40 -7.65
N ILE A 269 -5.19 -14.55 -8.31
CA ILE A 269 -6.48 -15.23 -8.50
C ILE A 269 -6.86 -15.96 -7.21
N VAL A 270 -7.86 -15.46 -6.50
CA VAL A 270 -8.33 -15.97 -5.20
C VAL A 270 -9.80 -15.67 -5.00
N ASP A 271 -10.47 -16.49 -4.19
CA ASP A 271 -11.71 -16.07 -3.55
C ASP A 271 -11.35 -15.17 -2.38
N PHE A 272 -12.15 -14.13 -2.11
CA PHE A 272 -11.92 -13.23 -1.00
C PHE A 272 -13.21 -12.93 -0.24
N ASN A 273 -13.05 -12.74 1.07
CA ASN A 273 -14.06 -12.22 1.97
C ASN A 273 -13.50 -10.99 2.66
N PHE A 274 -14.11 -9.84 2.41
CA PHE A 274 -13.79 -8.59 3.07
C PHE A 274 -14.89 -8.27 4.09
N THR A 275 -14.53 -7.95 5.33
CA THR A 275 -15.47 -7.49 6.35
C THR A 275 -14.99 -6.15 6.90
N LEU A 276 -15.88 -5.16 6.89
CA LEU A 276 -15.68 -3.84 7.49
C LEU A 276 -16.67 -3.66 8.64
N ASN A 277 -16.15 -3.62 9.86
CA ASN A 277 -16.94 -3.43 11.08
C ASN A 277 -16.69 -2.03 11.66
N PHE A 278 -17.74 -1.37 12.12
CA PHE A 278 -17.64 -0.07 12.79
C PHE A 278 -18.02 -0.21 14.26
N TYR A 279 -17.23 0.42 15.14
CA TYR A 279 -17.34 0.35 16.59
C TYR A 279 -17.42 1.76 17.19
N ASP A 280 -18.31 1.94 18.14
CA ASP A 280 -18.40 3.14 18.99
C ASP A 280 -18.31 2.67 20.44
N LEU A 281 -17.31 3.14 21.19
CA LEU A 281 -17.04 2.68 22.57
C LEU A 281 -17.00 1.13 22.66
N GLN A 282 -16.27 0.50 21.74
CA GLN A 282 -16.13 -0.96 21.59
C GLN A 282 -17.41 -1.73 21.24
N LYS A 283 -18.55 -1.06 21.03
CA LYS A 283 -19.79 -1.69 20.58
C LYS A 283 -19.91 -1.58 19.07
N LYS A 284 -20.01 -2.72 18.41
CA LYS A 284 -20.23 -2.78 16.95
C LYS A 284 -21.61 -2.18 16.62
N PHE A 285 -21.67 -1.29 15.65
CA PHE A 285 -22.93 -0.66 15.21
C PHE A 285 -23.25 -0.85 13.72
N ILE A 286 -22.25 -1.07 12.87
CA ILE A 286 -22.41 -1.42 11.45
C ILE A 286 -21.43 -2.54 11.08
N SER A 287 -21.84 -3.44 10.19
CA SER A 287 -20.96 -4.39 9.51
C SER A 287 -21.31 -4.45 8.03
N VAL A 288 -20.30 -4.34 7.17
CA VAL A 288 -20.41 -4.58 5.74
C VAL A 288 -19.49 -5.75 5.40
N ALA A 289 -20.04 -6.81 4.81
CA ALA A 289 -19.28 -7.96 4.34
C ALA A 289 -19.43 -8.11 2.82
N VAL A 290 -18.32 -8.28 2.13
CA VAL A 290 -18.25 -8.49 0.69
C VAL A 290 -17.59 -9.82 0.42
N GLN A 291 -18.26 -10.68 -0.33
CA GLN A 291 -17.73 -11.95 -0.81
C GLN A 291 -17.52 -11.85 -2.31
N GLY A 292 -16.37 -12.28 -2.81
CA GLY A 292 -16.02 -12.15 -4.21
C GLY A 292 -14.85 -13.04 -4.62
N ALA A 293 -14.43 -12.89 -5.87
CA ALA A 293 -13.28 -13.60 -6.42
C ALA A 293 -12.56 -12.75 -7.48
N THR A 294 -11.27 -13.00 -7.63
CA THR A 294 -10.49 -12.61 -8.80
C THR A 294 -10.30 -13.85 -9.67
N VAL A 295 -10.84 -13.86 -10.89
CA VAL A 295 -10.82 -15.04 -11.78
C VAL A 295 -10.04 -14.75 -13.06
N PRO A 296 -9.42 -15.74 -13.72
CA PRO A 296 -8.75 -15.54 -15.01
C PRO A 296 -9.69 -14.95 -16.06
N ILE A 297 -9.17 -14.09 -16.94
CA ILE A 297 -9.88 -13.70 -18.17
C ILE A 297 -9.88 -14.91 -19.11
N LYS A 298 -11.06 -15.42 -19.47
CA LYS A 298 -11.21 -16.38 -20.56
C LYS A 298 -11.08 -15.61 -21.87
N PHE A 299 -10.08 -15.96 -22.68
CA PHE A 299 -9.92 -15.47 -24.04
C PHE A 299 -10.69 -16.36 -25.00
#